data_AF-A2DZM7-F1
#
_entry.id   AF-A2DZM7-F1
#
_cell.length_a   1.000
_cell.length_b   1.000
_cell.length_c   1.000
_cell.angle_alpha   90.00
_cell.angle_beta   90.00
_cell.angle_gamma   90.00
#
_symmetry.space_group_name_H-M   'P 1'
#
loop_
_entity.id
_entity.type
_entity.pdbx_description
1 polymer ?
#
loop_
_entity_poly.entity_id
_entity_poly.type
_entity_poly.pdbx_seq_one_letter_code
_entity_poly.pdbx_strand_id
1 'polypeptide(L)'
;MSECLKYKTPNNECMRYAIISHNLDFVTFLMNEYNTEIDSNYCRKFNNLESFFVYFDQINDINKCFIYSAMLGIPSFKKSFLSHDANINEKVRNEETALRYAAWK
;
A
#
# COMPACT_ATOMS: atom_id res chain seq x y z
N MET A 1 -3.76 22.12 -6.88
CA MET A 1 -4.58 21.05 -7.49
C MET A 1 -6.09 21.26 -7.32
N SER A 2 -6.56 22.48 -7.03
CA SER A 2 -7.97 22.76 -6.71
C SER A 2 -8.82 23.21 -7.91
N GLU A 3 -8.22 23.82 -8.93
CA GLU A 3 -8.98 24.38 -10.05
C GLU A 3 -9.69 23.30 -10.89
N CYS A 4 -9.02 22.19 -11.19
CA CYS A 4 -9.61 21.06 -11.92
C CYS A 4 -10.77 20.39 -11.15
N LEU A 5 -10.71 20.40 -9.82
CA LEU A 5 -11.71 19.77 -8.94
C LEU A 5 -13.05 20.50 -8.97
N LYS A 6 -13.09 21.76 -9.43
CA LYS A 6 -14.36 22.50 -9.63
C LYS A 6 -15.22 21.89 -10.73
N TYR A 7 -14.62 21.15 -11.66
CA TYR A 7 -15.29 20.62 -12.85
C TYR A 7 -15.25 19.09 -12.95
N LYS A 8 -14.37 18.42 -12.20
CA LYS A 8 -14.15 16.98 -12.27
C LYS A 8 -14.04 16.37 -10.88
N THR A 9 -14.91 15.41 -10.59
CA THR A 9 -14.81 14.55 -9.42
C THR A 9 -13.68 13.55 -9.64
N PRO A 10 -12.70 13.47 -8.73
CA PRO A 10 -11.69 12.41 -8.74
C PRO A 10 -12.30 11.01 -8.71
N ASN A 11 -11.54 10.06 -9.24
CA ASN A 11 -11.91 8.64 -9.24
C ASN A 11 -10.67 7.76 -8.99
N ASN A 12 -10.83 6.44 -9.12
CA ASN A 12 -9.76 5.47 -8.87
C ASN A 12 -8.53 5.66 -9.79
N GLU A 13 -8.69 6.22 -10.99
CA GLU A 13 -7.55 6.53 -11.86
C GLU A 13 -6.73 7.70 -11.30
N CYS A 14 -7.36 8.70 -10.69
CA CYS A 14 -6.65 9.76 -9.97
C CYS A 14 -5.78 9.19 -8.84
N MET A 15 -6.29 8.21 -8.09
CA MET A 15 -5.53 7.53 -7.03
C MET A 15 -4.33 6.78 -7.60
N ARG A 16 -4.52 6.03 -8.69
CA ARG A 16 -3.41 5.34 -9.39
C ARG A 16 -2.32 6.31 -9.82
N TYR A 17 -2.68 7.42 -10.45
CA TYR A 17 -1.71 8.44 -10.86
C TYR A 17 -1.03 9.13 -9.66
N ALA A 18 -1.75 9.36 -8.57
CA ALA A 18 -1.17 9.90 -7.34
C ALA A 18 -0.10 8.96 -6.76
N ILE A 19 -0.38 7.64 -6.73
CA ILE A 19 0.60 6.62 -6.30
C ILE A 19 1.79 6.57 -7.26
N ILE A 20 1.56 6.55 -8.57
CA ILE A 20 2.64 6.50 -9.58
C ILE A 20 3.55 7.73 -9.51
N SER A 21 2.98 8.90 -9.23
CA SER A 21 3.72 10.16 -9.14
C SER A 21 4.37 10.42 -7.79
N HIS A 22 4.24 9.50 -6.82
CA HIS A 22 4.72 9.70 -5.45
C HIS A 22 4.16 10.96 -4.77
N ASN A 23 2.91 11.32 -5.08
CA ASN A 23 2.26 12.49 -4.49
C ASN A 23 1.41 12.08 -3.28
N LEU A 24 2.05 11.95 -2.11
CA LEU A 24 1.42 11.51 -0.86
C LEU A 24 0.28 12.44 -0.42
N ASP A 25 0.48 13.76 -0.53
CA ASP A 25 -0.54 14.75 -0.18
C ASP A 25 -1.81 14.52 -0.99
N PHE A 26 -1.67 14.18 -2.29
CA PHE A 26 -2.82 13.89 -3.13
C PHE A 26 -3.41 12.51 -2.85
N VAL A 27 -2.61 11.49 -2.53
CA VAL A 27 -3.11 10.17 -2.09
C VAL A 27 -3.97 10.31 -0.84
N THR A 28 -3.46 10.98 0.19
CA THR A 28 -4.19 11.19 1.46
C THR A 28 -5.44 12.05 1.26
N PHE A 29 -5.37 13.09 0.43
CA PHE A 29 -6.53 13.88 0.03
C PHE A 29 -7.62 13.03 -0.63
N LEU A 30 -7.26 12.21 -1.63
CA LEU A 30 -8.23 11.34 -2.32
C LEU A 30 -8.84 10.30 -1.39
N MET A 31 -8.03 9.74 -0.50
CA MET A 31 -8.48 8.78 0.50
C MET A 31 -9.47 9.40 1.47
N ASN A 32 -9.16 10.57 2.04
CA ASN A 32 -9.97 11.16 3.11
C ASN A 32 -11.21 11.88 2.59
N GLU A 33 -11.07 12.68 1.52
CA GLU A 33 -12.17 13.53 1.03
C GLU A 33 -13.09 12.79 0.05
N TYR A 34 -12.57 11.78 -0.65
CA TYR A 34 -13.32 11.03 -1.67
C TYR A 34 -13.47 9.54 -1.35
N ASN A 35 -13.01 9.07 -0.18
CA ASN A 35 -13.06 7.66 0.23
C ASN A 35 -12.54 6.69 -0.85
N THR A 36 -11.54 7.13 -1.62
CA THR A 36 -10.97 6.33 -2.71
C THR A 36 -9.97 5.33 -2.12
N GLU A 37 -10.14 4.04 -2.41
CA GLU A 37 -9.25 2.99 -1.91
C GLU A 37 -7.85 3.07 -2.54
N ILE A 38 -6.82 2.89 -1.73
CA ILE A 38 -5.44 2.79 -2.19
C ILE A 38 -5.19 1.37 -2.71
N ASP A 39 -4.73 1.25 -3.96
CA ASP A 39 -4.35 -0.04 -4.56
C ASP A 39 -2.90 -0.37 -4.21
N SER A 40 -2.72 -1.30 -3.25
CA SER A 40 -1.40 -1.73 -2.78
C SER A 40 -0.52 -2.32 -3.88
N ASN A 41 -1.11 -2.88 -4.95
CA ASN A 41 -0.33 -3.40 -6.08
C ASN A 41 0.43 -2.30 -6.81
N TYR A 42 -0.18 -1.10 -6.93
CA TYR A 42 0.48 0.06 -7.52
C TYR A 42 1.56 0.59 -6.57
N CYS A 43 1.31 0.64 -5.27
CA CYS A 43 2.34 1.04 -4.30
C CYS A 43 3.59 0.16 -4.42
N ARG A 44 3.41 -1.16 -4.55
CA ARG A 44 4.53 -2.10 -4.79
C ARG A 44 5.19 -1.89 -6.14
N LYS A 45 4.41 -1.85 -7.23
CA LYS A 45 4.94 -1.78 -8.59
C LYS A 45 5.82 -0.53 -8.80
N PHE A 46 5.47 0.57 -8.16
CA PHE A 46 6.18 1.84 -8.26
C PHE A 46 7.08 2.12 -7.04
N ASN A 47 7.23 1.19 -6.10
CA ASN A 47 8.00 1.37 -4.86
C ASN A 47 7.61 2.65 -4.07
N ASN A 48 6.34 3.03 -4.09
CA ASN A 48 5.82 4.16 -3.32
C ASN A 48 5.52 3.71 -1.89
N LEU A 49 6.55 3.80 -1.03
CA LEU A 49 6.50 3.38 0.36
C LEU A 49 5.59 4.26 1.20
N GLU A 50 5.55 5.56 0.96
CA GLU A 50 4.74 6.48 1.76
C GLU A 50 3.25 6.20 1.59
N SER A 51 2.79 6.02 0.35
CA SER A 51 1.40 5.67 0.08
C SER A 51 1.04 4.28 0.59
N PHE A 52 2.01 3.36 0.62
CA PHE A 52 1.85 2.07 1.25
C PHE A 52 1.66 2.19 2.78
N PHE A 53 2.37 3.09 3.45
CA PHE A 53 2.16 3.32 4.89
C PHE A 53 0.80 3.96 5.21
N VAL A 54 0.27 4.80 4.32
CA VAL A 54 -1.09 5.31 4.48
C VAL A 54 -2.11 4.17 4.32
N TYR A 55 -1.95 3.31 3.31
CA TYR A 55 -2.78 2.10 3.15
C TYR A 55 -2.70 1.17 4.37
N PHE A 56 -1.50 1.02 4.95
CA PHE A 56 -1.27 0.25 6.18
C PHE A 56 -2.13 0.77 7.34
N ASP A 57 -2.04 2.08 7.61
CA ASP A 57 -2.71 2.72 8.75
C ASP A 57 -4.24 2.55 8.65
N GLN A 58 -4.73 2.49 7.42
CA GLN A 58 -6.16 2.35 7.13
C GLN A 58 -6.71 0.93 7.36
N ILE A 59 -5.92 -0.11 7.08
CA ILE A 59 -6.39 -1.51 7.09
C ILE A 59 -6.10 -2.19 8.43
N ASN A 60 -5.10 -1.71 9.17
CA ASN A 60 -4.70 -2.26 10.47
C ASN A 60 -4.50 -3.80 10.46
N ASP A 61 -4.13 -4.36 9.31
CA ASP A 61 -3.92 -5.79 9.08
C ASP A 61 -2.43 -6.08 9.02
N ILE A 62 -1.88 -6.44 10.17
CA ILE A 62 -0.45 -6.64 10.36
C ILE A 62 0.14 -7.76 9.47
N ASN A 63 -0.69 -8.74 9.09
CA ASN A 63 -0.27 -9.89 8.30
C ASN A 63 -0.04 -9.51 6.82
N LYS A 64 -0.95 -8.72 6.23
CA LYS A 64 -0.72 -8.15 4.89
C LYS A 64 0.56 -7.32 4.83
N CYS A 65 0.90 -6.66 5.92
CA CYS A 65 2.02 -5.73 6.00
C CYS A 65 3.36 -6.46 6.14
N PHE A 66 3.38 -7.54 6.92
CA PHE A 66 4.51 -8.47 6.95
C PHE A 66 4.81 -9.01 5.55
N ILE A 67 3.79 -9.46 4.81
CA ILE A 67 3.92 -9.99 3.45
C ILE A 67 4.51 -8.95 2.49
N TYR A 68 4.01 -7.71 2.51
CA TYR A 68 4.54 -6.63 1.67
C TYR A 68 5.96 -6.20 2.05
N SER A 69 6.29 -6.19 3.35
CA SER A 69 7.66 -5.90 3.79
C SER A 69 8.66 -6.95 3.29
N ALA A 70 8.24 -8.23 3.28
CA ALA A 70 9.00 -9.32 2.70
C ALA A 70 9.17 -9.16 1.18
N MET A 71 8.12 -8.74 0.46
CA MET A 71 8.16 -8.45 -0.99
C MET A 71 9.15 -7.33 -1.35
N LEU A 72 9.15 -6.23 -0.59
CA LEU A 72 10.04 -5.08 -0.84
C LEU A 72 11.50 -5.43 -0.50
N GLY A 73 11.72 -6.49 0.29
CA GLY A 73 13.05 -6.95 0.69
C GLY A 73 13.73 -5.99 1.64
N ILE A 74 12.97 -5.27 2.47
CA ILE A 74 13.49 -4.30 3.43
C ILE A 74 13.74 -5.02 4.77
N PRO A 75 15.00 -5.31 5.15
CA PRO A 75 15.29 -6.17 6.30
C PRO A 75 14.89 -5.56 7.65
N SER A 76 14.89 -4.23 7.75
CA SER A 76 14.51 -3.51 8.98
C SER A 76 13.05 -3.72 9.36
N PHE A 77 12.15 -3.86 8.39
CA PHE A 77 10.73 -4.13 8.66
C PHE A 77 10.47 -5.57 9.12
N LYS A 78 11.23 -6.55 8.61
CA LYS A 78 11.08 -7.96 8.99
C LYS A 78 11.20 -8.18 10.50
N LYS A 79 12.13 -7.48 11.16
CA LYS A 79 12.37 -7.61 12.60
C LYS A 79 11.26 -6.95 13.43
N SER A 80 10.67 -5.86 12.94
CA SER A 80 9.58 -5.14 13.60
C SER A 80 8.25 -5.89 13.53
N PHE A 81 7.96 -6.56 12.41
CA PHE A 81 6.69 -7.28 12.25
C PHE A 81 6.69 -8.66 12.93
N LEU A 82 7.83 -9.35 12.99
CA LEU A 82 7.96 -10.61 13.75
C LEU A 82 7.74 -10.43 15.26
N SER A 83 7.91 -9.21 15.80
CA SER A 83 7.66 -8.92 17.22
C SER A 83 6.21 -8.54 17.54
N HIS A 84 5.34 -8.40 16.52
CA HIS A 84 3.93 -8.04 16.67
C HIS A 84 2.99 -9.18 16.25
N ASP A 85 3.39 -10.44 16.52
CA ASP A 85 2.59 -11.65 16.24
C ASP A 85 2.13 -11.83 14.78
N ALA A 86 2.85 -11.27 13.80
CA ALA A 86 2.54 -11.47 12.40
C ALA A 86 2.59 -12.96 12.01
N ASN A 87 1.49 -13.49 11.49
CA ASN A 87 1.39 -14.87 11.06
C ASN A 87 2.15 -15.09 9.74
N ILE A 88 3.28 -15.79 9.84
CA ILE A 88 4.14 -16.13 8.70
C ILE A 88 3.45 -16.98 7.63
N ASN A 89 2.37 -17.68 8.00
CA ASN A 89 1.60 -18.56 7.12
C ASN A 89 0.35 -17.89 6.55
N GLU A 90 0.11 -16.61 6.85
CA GLU A 90 -1.06 -15.91 6.34
C GLU A 90 -1.02 -15.87 4.81
N LYS A 91 -2.16 -16.22 4.21
CA LYS A 91 -2.39 -16.14 2.77
C LYS A 91 -3.05 -14.80 2.45
N VAL A 92 -2.48 -14.02 1.53
CA VAL A 92 -3.16 -12.84 0.96
C VAL A 92 -4.17 -13.26 -0.13
N ARG A 93 -4.95 -12.30 -0.65
CA ARG A 93 -5.74 -12.49 -1.88
C ARG A 93 -4.85 -13.16 -2.94
N ASN A 94 -5.35 -14.26 -3.51
CA ASN A 94 -4.66 -15.21 -4.40
C ASN A 94 -3.90 -16.37 -3.72
N GLU A 95 -4.09 -16.60 -2.41
CA GLU A 95 -3.51 -17.72 -1.64
C GLU A 95 -1.98 -17.75 -1.48
N GLU A 96 -1.30 -16.65 -1.81
CA GLU A 96 0.17 -16.59 -1.75
C GLU A 96 0.64 -16.11 -0.36
N THR A 97 1.73 -16.70 0.12
CA THR A 97 2.34 -16.38 1.42
C THR A 97 3.49 -15.37 1.26
N ALA A 98 3.87 -14.70 2.35
CA ALA A 98 5.06 -13.84 2.41
C ALA A 98 6.30 -14.50 1.81
N LEU A 99 6.47 -15.81 2.08
CA LEU A 99 7.61 -16.59 1.65
C LEU A 99 7.65 -16.80 0.13
N ARG A 100 6.49 -17.06 -0.49
CA ARG A 100 6.37 -17.24 -1.96
C ARG A 100 6.84 -15.98 -2.69
N TYR A 101 6.41 -14.82 -2.20
CA TYR A 101 6.77 -13.54 -2.78
C TYR A 101 8.23 -13.16 -2.57
N ALA A 102 8.79 -13.44 -1.39
CA ALA A 102 10.20 -13.20 -1.12
C ALA A 102 11.13 -14.04 -2.03
N ALA A 103 10.66 -15.20 -2.49
CA ALA A 103 11.40 -16.10 -3.38
C ALA A 103 11.25 -15.78 -4.88
N TRP A 104 10.35 -14.86 -5.26
CA TRP A 104 10.20 -14.39 -6.65
C TRP A 104 11.18 -13.25 -7.02
N LYS A 105 12.08 -12.90 -6.10
CA LYS A 105 13.10 -11.87 -6.29
C LYS A 105 14.43 -12.46 -6.69
#